data_AF-A0AA46TQU3-F1
#
_entry.id   AF-A0AA46TQU3-F1
#
_cell.length_a   1.000
_cell.length_b   1.000
_cell.length_c   1.000
_cell.angle_alpha   90.00
_cell.angle_beta   90.00
_cell.angle_gamma   90.00
#
_symmetry.space_group_name_H-M   'P 1'
#
loop_
_entity.id
_entity.type
_entity.pdbx_description
1 polymer ?
#
loop_
_entity_poly.entity_id
_entity_poly.type
_entity_poly.pdbx_seq_one_letter_code
_entity_poly.pdbx_strand_id
1 'polypeptide(L)'
;MSPRSRTNQLLYQVELLVGLPSGDDEHAQARQIAIEESALALFELALNSLLKEVTEHARLNEHGWKALLDERGPAVAELQRLRDTMRQPDSWLNWLIGQVEKLHSDNGAGQRTVQNPSMIAVGSQTTLANQLLANLTAAKHDIAALRETSQEW
;
A
#
# COMPACT_ATOMS: atom_id res chain seq x y z
N MET A 1 12.57 13.30 13.68
CA MET A 1 11.24 13.12 13.06
C MET A 1 10.51 12.04 13.84
N SER A 2 9.26 12.23 14.24
CA SER A 2 8.50 11.18 14.96
C SER A 2 8.07 10.07 13.99
N PRO A 3 7.84 8.82 14.48
CA PRO A 3 7.30 7.73 13.64
C PRO A 3 6.02 8.13 12.91
N ARG A 4 5.09 8.80 13.60
CA ARG A 4 3.85 9.35 13.02
C ARG A 4 4.08 10.33 11.87
N SER A 5 5.02 11.26 12.04
CA SER A 5 5.39 12.22 10.99
C SER A 5 5.97 11.51 9.77
N ARG A 6 6.75 10.44 9.97
CA ARG A 6 7.32 9.63 8.89
C ARG A 6 6.25 8.90 8.09
N THR A 7 5.31 8.25 8.76
CA THR A 7 4.18 7.57 8.11
C THR A 7 3.37 8.55 7.27
N ASN A 8 3.03 9.72 7.81
CA ASN A 8 2.28 10.74 7.08
C ASN A 8 3.04 11.29 5.86
N GLN A 9 4.35 11.53 6.01
CA GLN A 9 5.18 11.98 4.90
C GLN A 9 5.18 10.97 3.75
N LEU A 10 5.33 9.69 4.05
CA LEU A 10 5.36 8.63 3.04
C LEU A 10 4.01 8.50 2.33
N LEU A 11 2.89 8.49 3.06
CA LEU A 11 1.56 8.46 2.47
C LEU A 11 1.29 9.66 1.55
N TYR A 12 1.77 10.84 1.92
CA TYR A 12 1.68 12.02 1.07
C TYR A 12 2.58 11.93 -0.17
N GLN A 13 3.79 11.37 -0.04
CA GLN A 13 4.68 11.15 -1.19
C GLN A 13 4.09 10.18 -2.20
N VAL A 14 3.39 9.13 -1.75
CA VAL A 14 2.66 8.22 -2.63
C VAL A 14 1.62 8.98 -3.47
N GLU A 15 0.81 9.82 -2.82
CA GLU A 15 -0.21 10.65 -3.49
C GLU A 15 0.41 11.58 -4.55
N LEU A 16 1.52 12.25 -4.20
CA LEU A 16 2.25 13.12 -5.11
C LEU A 16 2.81 12.36 -6.33
N LEU A 17 3.38 11.17 -6.11
CA LEU A 17 3.91 10.36 -7.21
C LEU A 17 2.82 9.98 -8.20
N VAL A 18 1.67 9.51 -7.71
CA VAL A 18 0.56 9.12 -8.60
C VAL A 18 0.01 10.31 -9.39
N GLY A 19 0.11 11.53 -8.85
CA GLY A 19 -0.28 12.76 -9.54
C GLY A 19 0.70 13.22 -10.63
N LEU A 20 1.87 12.58 -10.79
CA LEU A 20 2.83 12.97 -11.82
C LEU A 20 2.30 12.67 -13.22
N PRO A 21 2.44 13.60 -14.18
CA PRO A 21 2.02 13.33 -15.54
C PRO A 21 2.96 12.31 -16.19
N SER A 22 2.37 11.29 -16.82
CA SER A 22 3.12 10.34 -17.64
C SER A 22 3.48 10.90 -19.02
N GLY A 23 2.92 12.03 -19.45
CA GLY A 23 3.16 12.64 -20.76
C GLY A 23 2.41 11.93 -21.90
N ASP A 24 2.63 12.39 -23.14
CA ASP A 24 1.95 11.90 -24.36
C ASP A 24 2.94 11.58 -25.49
N ASP A 25 4.14 11.12 -25.12
CA ASP A 25 5.18 10.68 -26.05
C ASP A 25 5.33 9.15 -26.06
N GLU A 26 6.26 8.64 -26.85
CA GLU A 26 6.56 7.20 -26.99
C GLU A 26 6.99 6.52 -25.68
N HIS A 27 7.38 7.26 -24.65
CA HIS A 27 7.78 6.75 -23.34
C HIS A 27 6.67 6.90 -22.28
N ALA A 28 5.50 7.44 -22.63
CA ALA A 28 4.42 7.69 -21.67
C ALA A 28 4.01 6.43 -20.90
N GLN A 29 3.89 5.29 -21.59
CA GLN A 29 3.53 4.03 -20.94
C GLN A 29 4.61 3.54 -19.96
N ALA A 30 5.88 3.61 -20.34
CA ALA A 30 6.99 3.20 -19.47
C ALA A 30 7.08 4.11 -18.23
N ARG A 31 6.88 5.42 -18.40
CA ARG A 31 6.82 6.36 -17.27
C ARG A 31 5.64 6.08 -16.36
N GLN A 32 4.46 5.79 -16.91
CA GLN A 32 3.28 5.43 -16.12
C GLN A 32 3.57 4.21 -15.24
N ILE A 33 4.16 3.15 -15.80
CA ILE A 33 4.52 1.94 -15.04
C ILE A 33 5.54 2.27 -13.95
N ALA A 34 6.59 3.01 -14.27
CA ALA A 34 7.61 3.40 -13.29
C ALA A 34 7.02 4.23 -12.14
N ILE A 35 6.10 5.15 -12.44
CA ILE A 35 5.36 5.93 -11.43
C ILE A 35 4.52 5.01 -10.55
N GLU A 36 3.73 4.12 -11.16
CA GLU A 36 2.85 3.20 -10.45
C GLU A 36 3.63 2.26 -9.50
N GLU A 37 4.72 1.67 -9.97
CA GLU A 37 5.57 0.79 -9.17
C GLU A 37 6.32 1.54 -8.06
N SER A 38 6.81 2.75 -8.36
CA SER A 38 7.45 3.60 -7.35
C SER A 38 6.49 4.01 -6.25
N ALA A 39 5.24 4.33 -6.61
CA ALA A 39 4.19 4.66 -5.66
C ALA A 39 3.82 3.45 -4.79
N LEU A 40 3.73 2.24 -5.37
CA LEU A 40 3.52 1.01 -4.60
C LEU A 40 4.67 0.73 -3.62
N ALA A 41 5.92 0.87 -4.05
CA ALA A 41 7.08 0.70 -3.18
C ALA A 41 7.07 1.69 -2.00
N LEU A 42 6.72 2.96 -2.25
CA LEU A 42 6.55 3.94 -1.17
C LEU A 42 5.36 3.62 -0.26
N PHE A 43 4.28 3.04 -0.79
CA PHE A 43 3.13 2.65 0.02
C PHE A 43 3.49 1.47 0.95
N GLU A 44 4.28 0.50 0.46
CA GLU A 44 4.86 -0.53 1.33
C GLU A 44 5.77 0.05 2.41
N LEU A 45 6.61 1.03 2.05
CA LEU A 45 7.46 1.71 3.04
C LEU A 45 6.61 2.45 4.08
N ALA A 46 5.50 3.06 3.67
CA ALA A 46 4.53 3.69 4.57
C ALA A 46 3.89 2.66 5.51
N LEU A 47 3.53 1.47 5.03
CA LEU A 47 3.03 0.36 5.85
C LEU A 47 4.07 -0.05 6.91
N ASN A 48 5.32 -0.26 6.53
CA ASN A 48 6.38 -0.58 7.49
C ASN A 48 6.60 0.55 8.52
N SER A 49 6.48 1.81 8.10
CA SER A 49 6.54 2.96 9.01
C SER A 49 5.36 2.99 9.98
N LEU A 50 4.14 2.72 9.50
CA LEU A 50 2.93 2.62 10.32
C LEU A 50 3.08 1.52 11.37
N LEU A 51 3.56 0.35 10.98
CA LEU A 51 3.75 -0.77 11.90
C LEU A 51 4.72 -0.39 13.03
N LYS A 52 5.86 0.23 12.69
CA LYS A 52 6.80 0.76 13.69
C LYS A 52 6.17 1.79 14.62
N GLU A 53 5.35 2.67 14.08
CA GLU A 53 4.62 3.68 14.83
C GLU A 53 3.65 3.04 15.84
N VAL A 54 2.79 2.12 15.41
CA VAL A 54 1.76 1.53 16.28
C VAL A 54 2.31 0.46 17.23
N THR A 55 3.53 -0.01 17.00
CA THR A 55 4.21 -0.96 17.91
C THR A 55 5.35 -0.33 18.70
N GLU A 56 5.47 1.01 18.73
CA GLU A 56 6.60 1.71 19.38
C GLU A 56 6.79 1.28 20.84
N HIS A 57 5.70 1.02 21.57
CA HIS A 57 5.72 0.60 22.96
C HIS A 57 6.03 -0.89 23.18
N ALA A 58 5.90 -1.72 22.13
CA ALA A 58 5.98 -3.18 22.23
C ALA A 58 7.41 -3.75 22.20
N ARG A 59 8.44 -2.90 21.98
CA ARG A 59 9.88 -3.27 21.97
C ARG A 59 10.17 -4.54 21.15
N LEU A 60 9.60 -4.62 19.96
CA LEU A 60 9.73 -5.78 19.08
C LEU A 60 11.14 -5.85 18.47
N ASN A 61 11.62 -7.06 18.19
CA ASN A 61 12.93 -7.27 17.57
C ASN A 61 12.87 -7.23 16.03
N GLU A 62 11.69 -7.49 15.45
CA GLU A 62 11.46 -7.47 14.01
C GLU A 62 10.34 -6.49 13.66
N HIS A 63 10.50 -5.80 12.54
CA HIS A 63 9.63 -4.69 12.15
C HIS A 63 9.14 -4.80 10.69
N GLY A 64 9.43 -5.92 10.02
CA GLY A 64 8.94 -6.17 8.66
C GLY A 64 7.48 -6.57 8.68
N TRP A 65 6.68 -6.01 7.75
CA TRP A 65 5.25 -6.28 7.70
C TRP A 65 4.90 -7.76 7.59
N LYS A 66 5.70 -8.57 6.88
CA LYS A 66 5.49 -10.02 6.76
C LYS A 66 5.49 -10.71 8.12
N ALA A 67 6.46 -10.40 8.99
CA ALA A 67 6.56 -10.99 10.32
C ALA A 67 5.50 -10.42 11.28
N LEU A 68 5.21 -9.12 11.18
CA LEU A 68 4.27 -8.47 12.08
C LEU A 68 2.81 -8.79 11.77
N LEU A 69 2.46 -8.97 10.49
CA LEU A 69 1.11 -9.30 10.04
C LEU A 69 0.89 -10.81 9.85
N ASP A 70 1.90 -11.65 10.13
CA ASP A 70 1.73 -13.10 10.21
C ASP A 70 0.72 -13.47 11.31
N GLU A 71 -0.03 -14.55 11.11
CA GLU A 71 -1.02 -15.04 12.08
C GLU A 71 -0.40 -15.38 13.44
N ARG A 72 0.87 -15.77 13.46
CA ARG A 72 1.66 -16.09 14.65
C ARG A 72 2.55 -14.92 15.08
N GLY A 73 2.36 -13.74 14.49
CA GLY A 73 3.08 -12.54 14.86
C GLY A 73 2.74 -12.08 16.29
N PRO A 74 3.37 -10.99 16.76
CA PRO A 74 3.20 -10.51 18.13
C PRO A 74 1.74 -10.22 18.49
N ALA A 75 1.38 -10.51 19.74
CA ALA A 75 0.04 -10.28 20.30
C ALA A 75 -0.16 -8.81 20.71
N VAL A 76 -0.11 -7.91 19.74
CA VAL A 76 -0.38 -6.47 19.90
C VAL A 76 -1.75 -6.18 19.28
N ALA A 77 -2.61 -5.42 19.98
CA ALA A 77 -4.00 -5.20 19.57
C ALA A 77 -4.10 -4.49 18.21
N GLU A 78 -3.22 -3.53 17.96
CA GLU A 78 -3.12 -2.78 16.70
C GLU A 78 -2.73 -3.71 15.55
N LEU A 79 -1.79 -4.63 15.79
CA LEU A 79 -1.41 -5.64 14.80
C LEU A 79 -2.56 -6.60 14.53
N GLN A 80 -3.31 -7.02 15.56
CA GLN A 80 -4.46 -7.89 15.37
C GLN A 80 -5.52 -7.22 14.50
N ARG A 81 -5.82 -5.94 14.74
CA ARG A 81 -6.76 -5.18 13.91
C ARG A 81 -6.29 -5.07 12.46
N LEU A 82 -5.00 -4.81 12.22
CA LEU A 82 -4.44 -4.81 10.87
C LEU A 82 -4.50 -6.20 10.22
N ARG A 83 -4.27 -7.29 10.95
CA ARG A 83 -4.47 -8.66 10.42
C ARG A 83 -5.92 -8.91 10.02
N ASP A 84 -6.87 -8.45 10.84
CA ASP A 84 -8.29 -8.57 10.55
C ASP A 84 -8.68 -7.76 9.31
N THR A 85 -8.13 -6.54 9.15
CA THR A 85 -8.26 -5.75 7.91
C THR A 85 -7.66 -6.50 6.72
N MET A 86 -6.44 -7.05 6.84
CA MET A 86 -5.76 -7.80 5.77
C MET A 86 -6.56 -9.03 5.29
N ARG A 87 -7.37 -9.64 6.16
CA ARG A 87 -8.23 -10.77 5.81
C ARG A 87 -9.51 -10.38 5.08
N GLN A 88 -9.91 -9.11 5.12
CA GLN A 88 -11.07 -8.61 4.38
C GLN A 88 -10.69 -8.39 2.91
N PRO A 89 -11.32 -9.10 1.94
CA PRO A 89 -10.91 -9.04 0.53
C PRO A 89 -11.01 -7.65 -0.11
N ASP A 90 -11.97 -6.84 0.35
CA ASP A 90 -12.20 -5.49 -0.17
C ASP A 90 -11.40 -4.41 0.57
N SER A 91 -10.52 -4.80 1.50
CA SER A 91 -9.73 -3.84 2.26
C SER A 91 -8.51 -3.34 1.50
N TRP A 92 -8.10 -2.11 1.83
CA TRP A 92 -6.89 -1.51 1.28
C TRP A 92 -5.64 -2.33 1.59
N LEU A 93 -5.60 -3.00 2.76
CA LEU A 93 -4.43 -3.75 3.17
C LEU A 93 -4.35 -5.08 2.43
N ASN A 94 -5.48 -5.77 2.22
CA ASN A 94 -5.52 -6.97 1.38
C ASN A 94 -5.04 -6.65 -0.04
N TRP A 95 -5.59 -5.58 -0.63
CA TRP A 95 -5.18 -5.10 -1.95
C TRP A 95 -3.69 -4.75 -1.99
N LEU A 96 -3.17 -3.99 -1.02
CA LEU A 96 -1.78 -3.55 -0.97
C LEU A 96 -0.83 -4.75 -0.91
N ILE A 97 -1.09 -5.72 -0.04
CA ILE A 97 -0.25 -6.93 0.06
C ILE A 97 -0.22 -7.67 -1.28
N GLY A 98 -1.37 -7.86 -1.93
CA GLY A 98 -1.44 -8.48 -3.25
C GLY A 98 -0.66 -7.73 -4.34
N GLN A 99 -0.57 -6.40 -4.28
CA GLN A 99 0.25 -5.63 -5.23
C GLN A 99 1.74 -5.66 -4.89
N VAL A 100 2.08 -5.61 -3.60
CA VAL A 100 3.47 -5.69 -3.13
C VAL A 100 4.10 -7.06 -3.43
N GLU A 101 3.32 -8.13 -3.32
CA GLU A 101 3.78 -9.47 -3.73
C GLU A 101 4.08 -9.54 -5.24
N LYS A 102 3.26 -8.91 -6.08
CA LYS A 102 3.54 -8.78 -7.52
C LYS A 102 4.76 -7.92 -7.79
N LEU A 103 4.89 -6.79 -7.09
CA LEU A 103 6.04 -5.89 -7.18
C LEU A 103 7.36 -6.61 -6.87
N HIS A 104 7.35 -7.51 -5.88
CA HIS A 104 8.51 -8.32 -5.52
C HIS A 104 8.73 -9.55 -6.42
N SER A 105 7.81 -9.85 -7.33
CA SER A 105 7.99 -10.92 -8.31
C SER A 105 8.81 -10.45 -9.50
N ASP A 106 9.37 -11.38 -10.28
CA ASP A 106 10.13 -11.08 -11.50
C ASP A 106 9.33 -10.29 -12.55
N ASN A 107 8.00 -10.30 -12.45
CA ASN A 107 7.09 -9.64 -13.38
C ASN A 107 6.81 -8.16 -13.03
N GLY A 108 7.13 -7.73 -11.81
CA GLY A 108 6.71 -6.43 -11.29
C GLY A 108 5.19 -6.30 -11.12
N ALA A 109 4.74 -5.15 -10.61
CA ALA A 109 3.31 -4.84 -10.46
C ALA A 109 2.71 -4.23 -11.73
N GLY A 110 3.55 -3.74 -12.65
CA GLY A 110 3.13 -3.15 -13.91
C GLY A 110 2.69 -4.14 -15.00
N GLN A 111 2.85 -5.45 -14.80
CA GLN A 111 2.47 -6.45 -15.80
C GLN A 111 0.94 -6.51 -15.94
N ARG A 112 0.41 -5.78 -16.92
CA ARG A 112 -1.00 -5.85 -17.32
C ARG A 112 -1.16 -7.11 -18.17
N THR A 113 -1.82 -8.15 -17.64
CA THR A 113 -2.17 -9.33 -18.44
C THR A 113 -3.02 -8.86 -19.62
N VAL A 114 -2.47 -8.89 -20.83
CA VAL A 114 -3.21 -8.57 -22.06
C VAL A 114 -4.23 -9.70 -22.25
N GLN A 115 -5.43 -9.54 -21.69
CA GLN A 115 -6.54 -10.45 -21.94
C GLN A 115 -7.01 -10.22 -23.38
N ASN A 116 -6.52 -11.07 -24.28
CA ASN A 116 -6.90 -11.19 -25.69
C ASN A 116 -6.79 -9.90 -26.55
N PRO A 117 -5.81 -9.81 -27.47
CA PRO A 117 -5.75 -8.71 -28.46
C PRO A 117 -6.95 -8.67 -29.43
N SER A 118 -7.83 -9.68 -29.40
CA SER A 118 -9.05 -9.80 -30.22
C SER A 118 -10.34 -9.42 -29.48
N MET A 119 -10.29 -9.00 -28.22
CA MET A 119 -11.47 -8.64 -27.44
C MET A 119 -11.41 -7.16 -27.07
N ILE A 120 -12.23 -6.33 -27.71
CA ILE A 120 -12.50 -4.97 -27.23
C ILE A 120 -13.33 -5.09 -25.95
N ALA A 121 -12.67 -5.35 -24.83
CA ALA A 121 -13.28 -5.21 -23.52
C ALA A 121 -13.44 -3.70 -23.24
N VAL A 122 -14.55 -3.11 -23.71
CA VAL A 122 -15.08 -1.85 -23.18
C VAL A 122 -15.68 -2.16 -21.80
N GLY A 123 -14.82 -2.51 -20.86
CA GLY A 123 -15.09 -2.47 -19.44
C GLY A 123 -14.01 -1.58 -18.87
N SER A 124 -14.39 -0.44 -18.30
CA SER A 124 -13.50 0.52 -17.65
C SER A 124 -12.69 -0.17 -16.56
N GLN A 125 -11.58 -0.83 -16.91
CA GLN A 125 -10.63 -1.34 -15.96
C GLN A 125 -10.02 -0.11 -15.28
N THR A 126 -10.37 0.09 -14.01
CA THR A 126 -9.80 1.13 -13.17
C THR A 126 -8.28 1.01 -13.23
N THR A 127 -7.59 2.06 -13.68
CA THR A 127 -6.13 2.07 -13.78
C THR A 127 -5.49 1.76 -12.42
N LEU A 128 -4.28 1.20 -12.43
CA LEU A 128 -3.56 0.92 -11.18
C LEU A 128 -3.37 2.20 -10.35
N ALA A 129 -3.10 3.33 -11.00
CA ALA A 129 -3.10 4.66 -10.38
C ALA A 129 -4.41 4.99 -9.64
N ASN A 130 -5.57 4.80 -10.26
CA ASN A 130 -6.87 5.06 -9.63
C ASN A 130 -7.15 4.09 -8.46
N GLN A 131 -6.80 2.82 -8.62
CA GLN A 131 -6.90 1.84 -7.52
C GLN A 131 -6.00 2.24 -6.34
N LEU A 132 -4.78 2.67 -6.63
CA LEU A 132 -3.83 3.12 -5.61
C LEU A 132 -4.35 4.33 -4.84
N LEU A 133 -4.89 5.34 -5.51
CA LEU A 133 -5.48 6.52 -4.84
C LEU A 133 -6.70 6.17 -3.99
N ALA A 134 -7.56 5.27 -4.46
CA ALA A 134 -8.71 4.80 -3.71
C ALA A 134 -8.28 4.06 -2.43
N ASN A 135 -7.34 3.12 -2.55
CA ASN A 135 -6.81 2.37 -1.42
C ASN A 135 -5.97 3.24 -0.47
N LEU A 136 -5.26 4.24 -0.98
CA LEU A 136 -4.53 5.22 -0.15
C LEU A 136 -5.48 6.06 0.69
N THR A 137 -6.61 6.48 0.12
CA THR A 137 -7.66 7.21 0.83
C THR A 137 -8.26 6.35 1.95
N ALA A 138 -8.61 5.10 1.65
CA ALA A 138 -9.10 4.15 2.65
C ALA A 138 -8.06 3.89 3.76
N ALA A 139 -6.78 3.71 3.39
CA ALA A 139 -5.70 3.53 4.35
C ALA A 139 -5.55 4.74 5.28
N LYS A 140 -5.56 5.97 4.75
CA LYS A 140 -5.47 7.19 5.58
C LYS A 140 -6.62 7.28 6.60
N HIS A 141 -7.82 6.89 6.20
CA HIS A 141 -8.99 6.84 7.09
C HIS A 141 -8.79 5.80 8.22
N ASP A 142 -8.47 4.56 7.87
CA ASP A 142 -8.29 3.48 8.85
C ASP A 142 -7.11 3.74 9.79
N ILE A 143 -6.02 4.32 9.29
CA ILE A 143 -4.86 4.71 10.09
C ILE A 143 -5.24 5.79 11.10
N ALA A 144 -6.10 6.74 10.75
CA ALA A 144 -6.58 7.74 11.70
C ALA A 144 -7.37 7.08 12.84
N ALA A 145 -8.30 6.19 12.51
CA ALA A 145 -9.07 5.43 13.50
C ALA A 145 -8.17 4.54 14.40
N LEU A 146 -7.17 3.88 13.81
CA LEU A 146 -6.21 3.06 14.56
C LEU A 146 -5.42 3.91 15.57
N ARG A 147 -4.98 5.11 15.17
CA ARG A 147 -4.24 6.05 16.03
C ARG A 147 -5.07 6.58 17.19
N GLU A 148 -6.36 6.88 16.97
CA GLU A 148 -7.25 7.32 18.05
C GLU A 148 -7.28 6.30 19.18
N THR A 149 -7.46 5.03 18.83
CA THR A 149 -7.47 3.95 19.83
C THR A 149 -6.10 3.65 20.45
N SER A 150 -5.00 3.98 19.78
CA SER A 150 -3.65 3.81 20.34
C SER A 150 -3.29 4.91 21.35
N GLN A 151 -3.98 6.04 21.35
CA GLN A 151 -3.77 7.13 22.33
C GLN A 151 -4.48 6.88 23.66
N GLU A 152 -5.36 5.88 23.74
CA GLU A 152 -6.09 5.51 24.95
C GLU A 152 -5.26 4.65 25.93
N TRP A 153 -4.01 4.29 25.57
CA TRP A 153 -3.10 3.41 26.33
C TRP A 153 -1.76 4.09 26.61
#